data_AF-A0A9W9CSG3-F1
#
_entry.id   AF-A0A9W9CSG3-F1
#
_cell.length_a   1.000
_cell.length_b   1.000
_cell.length_c   1.000
_cell.angle_alpha   90.00
_cell.angle_beta   90.00
_cell.angle_gamma   90.00
#
_symmetry.space_group_name_H-M   'P 1'
#
loop_
_entity.id
_entity.type
_entity.pdbx_description
1 polymer ?
#
loop_
_entity_poly.entity_id
_entity_poly.type
_entity_poly.pdbx_seq_one_letter_code
_entity_poly.pdbx_strand_id
1 'polypeptide(L)'
;MGWSTTTFTISQMTPIWIFPAYPLLIIGPHAGNLAPKVSNPDIALTIILTGYVIQGIGFLVSLMIYAAFIYRLMTQKLPKESVRPGMFVSVGPSGFTISGIVTMGQELPKVVPANFMGEGIGELAGRVGMICANFVGLWLWGLALWFFFVSVGAHWSCAGRGKMDFAMTWYSFIFPNTALTTATFAIARALDGNKPIQYIGCVMTVGLLMMWLYVVAMNVRAVVIRQILWPEKQEDRTEGGWKQQSADEQKRRQREVGDGGESVRGRTWSLSRTFSRRERAGISVVRRAEAERIVSN
;
A
#
# COMPACT_ATOMS: atom_id res chain seq x y z
N MET A 1 5.86 -10.29 13.69
CA MET A 1 5.19 -10.63 14.95
C MET A 1 6.23 -11.34 15.80
N GLY A 2 7.23 -10.57 16.21
CA GLY A 2 8.31 -11.04 17.05
C GLY A 2 8.05 -10.48 18.44
N TRP A 3 8.12 -11.33 19.44
CA TRP A 3 8.29 -10.92 20.82
C TRP A 3 9.64 -10.21 20.88
N SER A 4 9.62 -8.90 20.64
CA SER A 4 10.83 -8.08 20.61
C SER A 4 11.19 -7.63 22.01
N THR A 5 12.48 -7.52 22.28
CA THR A 5 13.02 -6.82 23.46
C THR A 5 12.87 -5.29 23.36
N THR A 6 12.37 -4.78 22.22
CA THR A 6 12.12 -3.35 21.99
C THR A 6 10.66 -2.99 22.27
N THR A 7 10.44 -1.89 22.99
CA THR A 7 9.11 -1.37 23.30
C THR A 7 8.47 -0.75 22.05
N PHE A 8 7.33 -1.30 21.61
CA PHE A 8 6.48 -0.67 20.61
C PHE A 8 5.20 -0.18 21.27
N THR A 9 4.88 1.10 21.10
CA THR A 9 3.64 1.66 21.63
C THR A 9 2.48 1.35 20.68
N ILE A 10 1.28 1.17 21.24
CA ILE A 10 0.06 0.93 20.46
C ILE A 10 -0.20 2.06 19.44
N SER A 11 0.26 3.28 19.70
CA SER A 11 0.12 4.40 18.76
C SER A 11 0.91 4.23 17.45
N GLN A 12 1.96 3.40 17.46
CA GLN A 12 2.77 3.04 16.27
C GLN A 12 2.24 1.80 15.53
N MET A 13 1.20 1.16 16.07
CA MET A 13 0.62 -0.03 15.47
C MET A 13 -0.01 0.29 14.12
N THR A 14 0.37 -0.48 13.09
CA THR A 14 -0.17 -0.38 11.74
C THR A 14 -0.60 -1.76 11.26
N PRO A 15 -1.52 -1.85 10.28
CA PRO A 15 -1.95 -3.13 9.72
C PRO A 15 -0.80 -3.96 9.18
N ILE A 16 0.30 -3.34 8.77
CA ILE A 16 1.55 -3.98 8.30
C ILE A 16 2.09 -4.99 9.32
N TRP A 17 1.79 -4.87 10.61
CA TRP A 17 2.26 -5.81 11.62
C TRP A 17 1.79 -7.27 11.41
N ILE A 18 0.77 -7.44 10.55
CA ILE A 18 0.26 -8.74 10.11
C ILE A 18 1.15 -9.46 9.10
N PHE A 19 2.07 -8.77 8.43
CA PHE A 19 2.87 -9.34 7.32
C PHE A 19 3.57 -10.66 7.68
N PRO A 20 4.07 -10.87 8.91
CA PRO A 20 4.69 -12.15 9.27
C PRO A 20 3.70 -13.33 9.31
N ALA A 21 2.40 -13.09 9.44
CA ALA A 21 1.36 -14.11 9.33
C ALA A 21 0.85 -14.29 7.89
N TYR A 22 1.18 -13.38 6.97
CA TYR A 22 0.69 -13.43 5.59
C TYR A 22 1.08 -14.67 4.80
N PRO A 23 2.31 -15.21 4.91
CA PRO A 23 2.65 -16.46 4.24
C PRO A 23 1.67 -17.60 4.57
N LEU A 24 1.22 -17.69 5.83
CA LEU A 24 0.24 -18.69 6.26
C LEU A 24 -1.13 -18.49 5.58
N LEU A 25 -1.53 -17.23 5.37
CA LEU A 25 -2.81 -16.88 4.75
C LEU A 25 -2.89 -17.26 3.27
N ILE A 26 -1.75 -17.39 2.59
CA ILE A 26 -1.70 -17.73 1.16
C ILE A 26 -1.74 -19.27 0.97
N ILE A 27 -1.41 -20.06 2.00
CA ILE A 27 -1.39 -21.53 1.91
C ILE A 27 -2.76 -22.12 1.57
N GLY A 28 -3.86 -21.63 2.16
CA GLY A 28 -5.21 -22.14 1.86
C GLY A 28 -5.58 -21.97 0.38
N PRO A 29 -5.47 -20.76 -0.21
CA PRO A 29 -5.66 -20.58 -1.65
C PRO A 29 -4.77 -21.48 -2.53
N HIS A 30 -3.52 -21.74 -2.13
CA HIS A 30 -2.67 -22.68 -2.85
C HIS A 30 -3.16 -24.12 -2.74
N ALA A 31 -3.54 -24.55 -1.54
CA ALA A 31 -4.09 -25.89 -1.30
C ALA A 31 -5.37 -26.12 -2.11
N GLY A 32 -6.30 -25.15 -2.15
CA GLY A 32 -7.52 -25.22 -2.95
C GLY A 32 -7.28 -25.26 -4.47
N ASN A 33 -6.16 -24.70 -4.95
CA ASN A 33 -5.76 -24.80 -6.36
C ASN A 33 -4.96 -26.07 -6.69
N LEU A 34 -4.32 -26.69 -5.68
CA LEU A 34 -3.47 -27.87 -5.84
C LEU A 34 -4.28 -29.17 -5.70
N ALA A 35 -5.16 -29.26 -4.71
CA ALA A 35 -5.93 -30.47 -4.40
C ALA A 35 -6.70 -31.06 -5.61
N PRO A 36 -7.40 -30.27 -6.46
CA PRO A 36 -8.09 -30.82 -7.63
C PRO A 36 -7.16 -31.40 -8.70
N LYS A 37 -5.85 -31.09 -8.65
CA LYS A 37 -4.84 -31.52 -9.64
C LYS A 37 -4.10 -32.78 -9.19
N VAL A 38 -4.36 -33.26 -7.98
CA VAL A 38 -3.72 -34.46 -7.42
C VAL A 38 -4.59 -35.67 -7.72
N SER A 39 -4.01 -36.69 -8.36
CA SER A 39 -4.75 -37.89 -8.78
C SER A 39 -5.17 -38.80 -7.62
N ASN A 40 -4.43 -38.78 -6.51
CA ASN A 40 -4.72 -39.58 -5.32
C ASN A 40 -5.68 -38.81 -4.38
N PRO A 41 -6.92 -39.30 -4.15
CA PRO A 41 -7.90 -38.63 -3.29
C PRO A 41 -7.45 -38.46 -1.83
N ASP A 42 -6.70 -39.41 -1.26
CA ASP A 42 -6.21 -39.34 0.11
C ASP A 42 -5.15 -38.24 0.28
N ILE A 43 -4.28 -38.08 -0.73
CA ILE A 43 -3.31 -36.98 -0.76
C ILE A 43 -4.03 -35.64 -0.95
N ALA A 44 -5.02 -35.57 -1.85
CA ALA A 44 -5.81 -34.36 -2.06
C ALA A 44 -6.56 -33.94 -0.78
N LEU A 45 -7.16 -34.90 -0.06
CA LEU A 45 -7.80 -34.67 1.22
C LEU A 45 -6.79 -34.19 2.27
N THR A 46 -5.60 -34.80 2.33
CA THR A 46 -4.52 -34.36 3.24
C THR A 46 -4.10 -32.91 2.98
N ILE A 47 -3.97 -32.52 1.71
CA ILE A 47 -3.68 -31.13 1.31
C ILE A 47 -4.77 -30.19 1.79
N ILE A 48 -6.04 -30.56 1.62
CA ILE A 48 -7.20 -29.77 2.06
C ILE A 48 -7.19 -29.61 3.58
N LEU A 49 -7.07 -30.71 4.34
CA LEU A 49 -7.09 -30.68 5.81
C LEU A 49 -5.93 -29.84 6.36
N THR A 50 -4.72 -30.03 5.83
CA THR A 50 -3.54 -29.25 6.21
C THR A 50 -3.71 -27.77 5.83
N GLY A 51 -4.27 -27.49 4.65
CA GLY A 51 -4.60 -26.16 4.19
C GLY A 51 -5.57 -25.44 5.13
N TYR A 52 -6.63 -26.10 5.60
CA TYR A 52 -7.56 -25.55 6.59
C TYR A 52 -6.86 -25.21 7.92
N VAL A 53 -5.99 -26.10 8.43
CA VAL A 53 -5.25 -25.87 9.67
C VAL A 53 -4.34 -24.65 9.55
N ILE A 54 -3.51 -24.59 8.51
CA ILE A 54 -2.56 -23.48 8.32
C ILE A 54 -3.30 -22.16 8.06
N GLN A 55 -4.36 -22.20 7.25
CA GLN A 55 -5.22 -21.04 7.01
C GLN A 55 -5.84 -20.53 8.31
N GLY A 56 -6.32 -21.44 9.16
CA GLY A 56 -6.88 -21.12 10.48
C GLY A 56 -5.87 -20.39 11.35
N ILE A 57 -4.62 -20.87 11.43
CA ILE A 57 -3.54 -20.20 12.17
C ILE A 57 -3.33 -18.77 11.65
N GLY A 58 -3.16 -18.63 10.33
CA GLY A 58 -2.95 -17.31 9.71
C GLY A 58 -4.10 -16.34 10.00
N PHE A 59 -5.35 -16.80 9.90
CA PHE A 59 -6.52 -15.96 10.11
C PHE A 59 -6.76 -15.60 11.58
N LEU A 60 -6.60 -16.55 12.51
CA LEU A 60 -6.77 -16.29 13.94
C LEU A 60 -5.72 -15.31 14.47
N VAL A 61 -4.47 -15.44 14.01
CA VAL A 61 -3.41 -14.46 14.31
C VAL A 61 -3.75 -13.08 13.76
N SER A 62 -4.31 -13.04 12.55
CA SER A 62 -4.79 -11.81 11.91
C SER A 62 -5.90 -11.13 12.71
N LEU A 63 -6.85 -11.89 13.28
CA LEU A 63 -7.92 -11.35 14.12
C LEU A 63 -7.39 -10.64 15.37
N MET A 64 -6.34 -11.18 16.00
CA MET A 64 -5.70 -10.52 17.15
C MET A 64 -5.09 -9.17 16.75
N ILE A 65 -4.47 -9.11 15.58
CA ILE A 65 -3.92 -7.86 15.02
C ILE A 65 -5.03 -6.87 14.63
N TYR A 66 -6.16 -7.36 14.10
CA TYR A 66 -7.31 -6.52 13.78
C TYR A 66 -7.88 -5.83 15.01
N ALA A 67 -8.00 -6.53 16.14
CA ALA A 67 -8.49 -5.93 17.38
C ALA A 67 -7.61 -4.73 17.82
N ALA A 68 -6.28 -4.91 17.79
CA ALA A 68 -5.34 -3.83 18.10
C ALA A 68 -5.42 -2.68 17.08
N PHE A 69 -5.59 -2.99 15.79
CA PHE A 69 -5.72 -1.97 14.75
C PHE A 69 -6.98 -1.12 14.90
N ILE A 70 -8.12 -1.75 15.15
CA ILE A 70 -9.40 -1.06 15.36
C ILE A 70 -9.29 -0.15 16.59
N TYR A 71 -8.74 -0.66 17.70
CA TYR A 71 -8.51 0.14 18.90
C TYR A 71 -7.63 1.38 18.62
N ARG A 72 -6.57 1.22 17.81
CA ARG A 72 -5.72 2.34 17.38
C ARG A 72 -6.46 3.34 16.49
N LEU A 73 -7.33 2.90 15.59
CA LEU A 73 -8.13 3.81 14.76
C LEU A 73 -9.15 4.61 15.59
N MET A 74 -9.67 4.03 16.67
CA MET A 74 -10.61 4.71 17.58
C MET A 74 -9.92 5.72 18.51
N THR A 75 -8.66 5.48 18.88
CA THR A 75 -7.96 6.30 19.88
C THR A 75 -6.95 7.29 19.31
N GLN A 76 -6.54 7.13 18.04
CA GLN A 76 -5.49 7.93 17.42
C GLN A 76 -5.91 8.48 16.05
N LYS A 77 -5.35 9.63 15.65
CA LYS A 77 -5.56 10.18 14.30
C LYS A 77 -5.11 9.20 13.22
N LEU A 78 -5.73 9.27 12.04
CA LEU A 78 -5.33 8.46 10.89
C LEU A 78 -3.81 8.55 10.63
N PRO A 79 -3.18 7.47 10.13
CA PRO A 79 -1.77 7.50 9.78
C PRO A 79 -1.42 8.64 8.82
N LYS A 80 -0.14 9.04 8.83
CA LYS A 80 0.40 10.01 7.88
C LYS A 80 0.07 9.56 6.44
N GLU A 81 -0.16 10.53 5.56
CA GLU A 81 -0.68 10.27 4.21
C GLU A 81 0.19 9.30 3.41
N SER A 82 1.52 9.36 3.56
CA SER A 82 2.47 8.46 2.88
C SER A 82 2.41 6.99 3.31
N VAL A 83 1.92 6.69 4.51
CA VAL A 83 1.80 5.30 5.02
C VAL A 83 0.36 4.80 5.04
N ARG A 84 -0.59 5.68 4.71
CA ARG A 84 -2.03 5.38 4.68
C ARG A 84 -2.42 4.28 3.69
N PRO A 85 -1.74 4.09 2.53
CA PRO A 85 -1.99 2.94 1.65
C PRO A 85 -1.91 1.59 2.37
N GLY A 86 -1.05 1.49 3.39
CA GLY A 86 -0.91 0.31 4.23
C GLY A 86 -2.19 -0.10 4.99
N MET A 87 -3.22 0.75 5.05
CA MET A 87 -4.51 0.38 5.62
C MET A 87 -5.19 -0.76 4.86
N PHE A 88 -5.02 -0.82 3.55
CA PHE A 88 -5.59 -1.90 2.73
C PHE A 88 -5.04 -3.28 3.09
N VAL A 89 -3.88 -3.38 3.76
CA VAL A 89 -3.33 -4.65 4.26
C VAL A 89 -4.31 -5.37 5.20
N SER A 90 -5.24 -4.65 5.83
CA SER A 90 -6.32 -5.24 6.64
C SER A 90 -7.40 -5.97 5.83
N VAL A 91 -7.46 -5.80 4.51
CA VAL A 91 -8.41 -6.52 3.64
C VAL A 91 -7.96 -7.95 3.35
N GLY A 92 -6.64 -8.13 3.19
CA GLY A 92 -6.05 -9.36 2.66
C GLY A 92 -6.35 -10.61 3.47
N PRO A 93 -6.23 -10.64 4.82
CA PRO A 93 -6.43 -11.87 5.58
C PRO A 93 -7.81 -12.48 5.44
N SER A 94 -8.86 -11.65 5.45
CA SER A 94 -10.21 -12.14 5.18
C SER A 94 -10.34 -12.62 3.73
N GLY A 95 -9.84 -11.84 2.76
CA GLY A 95 -9.90 -12.20 1.33
C GLY A 95 -9.19 -13.53 0.99
N PHE A 96 -7.97 -13.73 1.48
CA PHE A 96 -7.23 -14.97 1.27
C PHE A 96 -7.89 -16.15 1.99
N THR A 97 -8.42 -15.92 3.20
CA THR A 97 -9.13 -16.97 3.94
C THR A 97 -10.38 -17.41 3.20
N ILE A 98 -11.21 -16.49 2.72
CA ILE A 98 -12.40 -16.82 1.91
C ILE A 98 -11.97 -17.62 0.67
N SER A 99 -10.97 -17.13 -0.06
CA SER A 99 -10.49 -17.78 -1.28
C SER A 99 -10.04 -19.22 -0.99
N GLY A 100 -9.29 -19.43 0.10
CA GLY A 100 -8.82 -20.75 0.51
C GLY A 100 -9.92 -21.68 0.99
N ILE A 101 -10.71 -21.26 2.00
CA ILE A 101 -11.72 -22.13 2.59
C ILE A 101 -12.81 -22.51 1.58
N VAL A 102 -13.24 -21.58 0.74
CA VAL A 102 -14.30 -21.86 -0.24
C VAL A 102 -13.77 -22.80 -1.31
N THR A 103 -12.61 -22.53 -1.89
CA THR A 103 -12.07 -23.39 -2.96
C THR A 103 -11.72 -24.80 -2.47
N MET A 104 -11.12 -24.93 -1.28
CA MET A 104 -10.90 -26.25 -0.66
C MET A 104 -12.23 -26.95 -0.32
N GLY A 105 -13.22 -26.21 0.19
CA GLY A 105 -14.53 -26.75 0.54
C GLY A 105 -15.28 -27.32 -0.67
N GLN A 106 -15.13 -26.72 -1.85
CA GLN A 106 -15.73 -27.22 -3.11
C GLN A 106 -15.16 -28.59 -3.54
N GLU A 107 -13.97 -28.96 -3.07
CA GLU A 107 -13.34 -30.25 -3.42
C GLU A 107 -13.69 -31.36 -2.43
N LEU A 108 -14.15 -31.04 -1.21
CA LEU A 108 -14.46 -32.03 -0.18
C LEU A 108 -15.41 -33.15 -0.66
N PRO A 109 -16.54 -32.88 -1.36
CA PRO A 109 -17.43 -33.95 -1.81
C PRO A 109 -16.79 -34.95 -2.78
N LYS A 110 -15.66 -34.59 -3.40
CA LYS A 110 -14.99 -35.42 -4.42
C LYS A 110 -13.86 -36.28 -3.85
N VAL A 111 -13.25 -35.84 -2.74
CA VAL A 111 -12.04 -36.47 -2.19
C VAL A 111 -12.27 -37.20 -0.88
N VAL A 112 -13.40 -36.97 -0.22
CA VAL A 112 -13.71 -37.56 1.07
C VAL A 112 -14.06 -39.05 0.91
N PRO A 113 -13.38 -39.98 1.62
CA PRO A 113 -13.66 -41.41 1.54
C PRO A 113 -14.99 -41.77 2.22
N ALA A 114 -15.59 -42.90 1.84
CA ALA A 114 -16.93 -43.31 2.29
C ALA A 114 -17.11 -43.38 3.82
N ASN A 115 -16.05 -43.74 4.54
CA ASN A 115 -16.05 -43.88 6.00
C ASN A 115 -15.43 -42.68 6.74
N PHE A 116 -15.27 -41.54 6.06
CA PHE A 116 -14.73 -40.34 6.68
C PHE A 116 -15.69 -39.82 7.75
N MET A 117 -15.15 -39.55 8.95
CA MET A 117 -15.89 -39.16 10.15
C MET A 117 -16.84 -40.23 10.73
N GLY A 118 -16.87 -41.45 10.18
CA GLY A 118 -17.66 -42.59 10.64
C GLY A 118 -18.12 -43.48 9.49
N GLU A 119 -18.64 -44.68 9.80
CA GLU A 119 -19.06 -45.63 8.78
C GLU A 119 -20.23 -45.10 7.92
N GLY A 120 -20.07 -45.08 6.59
CA GLY A 120 -21.11 -44.68 5.65
C GLY A 120 -21.46 -43.19 5.60
N ILE A 121 -20.78 -42.32 6.37
CA ILE A 121 -21.14 -40.88 6.47
C ILE A 121 -20.22 -39.93 5.67
N GLY A 122 -19.22 -40.45 4.96
CA GLY A 122 -18.25 -39.62 4.25
C GLY A 122 -18.85 -38.69 3.20
N GLU A 123 -19.82 -39.16 2.42
CA GLU A 123 -20.50 -38.34 1.41
C GLU A 123 -21.25 -37.16 2.08
N LEU A 124 -21.94 -37.43 3.19
CA LEU A 124 -22.62 -36.40 3.97
C LEU A 124 -21.61 -35.39 4.53
N ALA A 125 -20.51 -35.87 5.12
CA ALA A 125 -19.46 -35.03 5.67
C ALA A 125 -18.84 -34.11 4.61
N GLY A 126 -18.59 -34.62 3.40
CA GLY A 126 -18.09 -33.81 2.29
C GLY A 126 -19.06 -32.71 1.86
N ARG A 127 -20.35 -33.03 1.72
CA ARG A 127 -21.40 -32.07 1.36
C ARG A 127 -21.61 -31.01 2.45
N VAL A 128 -21.67 -31.43 3.71
CA VAL A 128 -21.81 -30.51 4.86
C VAL A 128 -20.58 -29.61 4.97
N GLY A 129 -19.37 -30.16 4.81
CA GLY A 129 -18.13 -29.38 4.81
C GLY A 129 -18.11 -28.30 3.72
N MET A 130 -18.54 -28.64 2.51
CA MET A 130 -18.70 -27.68 1.42
C MET A 130 -19.70 -26.56 1.76
N ILE A 131 -20.87 -26.92 2.31
CA ILE A 131 -21.91 -25.96 2.71
C ILE A 131 -21.37 -25.01 3.79
N CYS A 132 -20.73 -25.55 4.83
CA CYS A 132 -20.12 -24.76 5.89
C CYS A 132 -19.05 -23.81 5.34
N ALA A 133 -18.17 -24.29 4.46
CA ALA A 133 -17.14 -23.47 3.83
C ALA A 133 -17.73 -22.29 3.04
N ASN A 134 -18.82 -22.52 2.31
CA ASN A 134 -19.50 -21.49 1.53
C ASN A 134 -20.10 -20.40 2.43
N PHE A 135 -20.81 -20.78 3.49
CA PHE A 135 -21.44 -19.82 4.41
C PHE A 135 -20.42 -19.08 5.28
N VAL A 136 -19.36 -19.76 5.75
CA VAL A 136 -18.26 -19.09 6.47
C VAL A 136 -17.53 -18.13 5.54
N GLY A 137 -17.30 -18.51 4.29
CA GLY A 137 -16.74 -17.62 3.27
C GLY A 137 -17.61 -16.38 3.07
N LEU A 138 -18.93 -16.57 2.90
CA LEU A 138 -19.87 -15.46 2.70
C LEU A 138 -19.90 -14.52 3.93
N TRP A 139 -19.85 -15.08 5.14
CA TRP A 139 -19.79 -14.31 6.37
C TRP A 139 -18.49 -13.48 6.47
N LEU A 140 -17.34 -14.09 6.16
CA LEU A 140 -16.05 -13.41 6.12
C LEU A 140 -15.94 -12.36 5.01
N TRP A 141 -16.70 -12.51 3.92
CA TRP A 141 -16.74 -11.52 2.85
C TRP A 141 -17.26 -10.17 3.34
N GLY A 142 -18.23 -10.16 4.25
CA GLY A 142 -18.68 -8.93 4.92
C GLY A 142 -17.55 -8.23 5.68
N LEU A 143 -16.71 -8.98 6.41
CA LEU A 143 -15.55 -8.43 7.12
C LEU A 143 -14.52 -7.85 6.15
N ALA A 144 -14.26 -8.53 5.03
CA ALA A 144 -13.31 -8.08 4.02
C ALA A 144 -13.78 -6.77 3.34
N LEU A 145 -15.07 -6.69 2.99
CA LEU A 145 -15.70 -5.47 2.45
C LEU A 145 -15.66 -4.33 3.46
N TRP A 146 -15.90 -4.61 4.74
CA TRP A 146 -15.83 -3.60 5.80
C TRP A 146 -14.43 -2.96 5.88
N PHE A 147 -13.37 -3.76 5.95
CA PHE A 147 -11.99 -3.23 5.95
C PHE A 147 -11.65 -2.49 4.66
N PHE A 148 -12.21 -2.92 3.53
CA PHE A 148 -12.05 -2.22 2.26
C PHE A 148 -12.67 -0.82 2.32
N PHE A 149 -13.92 -0.69 2.78
CA PHE A 149 -14.59 0.61 2.90
C PHE A 149 -13.93 1.52 3.94
N VAL A 150 -13.48 0.98 5.07
CA VAL A 150 -12.68 1.74 6.06
C VAL A 150 -11.40 2.27 5.42
N SER A 151 -10.72 1.44 4.61
CA SER A 151 -9.50 1.84 3.89
C SER A 151 -9.79 2.91 2.84
N VAL A 152 -10.84 2.78 2.04
CA VAL A 152 -11.27 3.80 1.07
C VAL A 152 -11.62 5.12 1.77
N GLY A 153 -12.42 5.08 2.84
CA GLY A 153 -12.82 6.26 3.60
C GLY A 153 -11.64 7.01 4.21
N ALA A 154 -10.61 6.29 4.68
CA ALA A 154 -9.39 6.92 5.17
C ALA A 154 -8.63 7.70 4.08
N HIS A 155 -8.72 7.32 2.81
CA HIS A 155 -8.05 7.99 1.70
C HIS A 155 -8.85 9.17 1.11
N TRP A 156 -10.14 9.30 1.46
CA TRP A 156 -11.01 10.39 0.97
C TRP A 156 -10.42 11.79 1.24
N SER A 157 -9.86 11.99 2.43
CA SER A 157 -9.24 13.27 2.81
C SER A 157 -7.91 13.58 2.09
N CYS A 158 -7.22 12.57 1.56
CA CYS A 158 -5.97 12.73 0.81
C CYS A 158 -6.22 13.08 -0.65
N ALA A 159 -7.28 12.54 -1.25
CA ALA A 159 -7.64 12.78 -2.65
C ALA A 159 -7.90 14.28 -2.94
N GLY A 160 -8.47 15.02 -1.97
CA GLY A 160 -8.75 16.44 -2.12
C GLY A 160 -7.56 17.39 -1.92
N ARG A 161 -6.43 16.92 -1.37
CA ARG A 161 -5.28 17.78 -1.00
C ARG A 161 -4.02 17.56 -1.83
N GLY A 162 -3.99 16.52 -2.68
CA GLY A 162 -3.00 16.37 -3.76
C GLY A 162 -1.54 16.15 -3.34
N LYS A 163 -1.26 15.70 -2.11
CA LYS A 163 0.11 15.60 -1.56
C LYS A 163 0.48 14.21 -1.03
N MET A 164 0.25 13.17 -1.82
CA MET A 164 0.85 11.86 -1.52
C MET A 164 2.09 11.65 -2.38
N ASP A 165 3.26 11.75 -1.76
CA ASP A 165 4.49 11.25 -2.35
C ASP A 165 4.40 9.74 -2.52
N PHE A 166 5.00 9.23 -3.60
CA PHE A 166 5.04 7.79 -3.83
C PHE A 166 5.83 7.11 -2.72
N ALA A 167 5.25 6.06 -2.14
CA ALA A 167 5.90 5.23 -1.14
C ALA A 167 5.71 3.76 -1.49
N MET A 168 6.60 2.88 -1.02
CA MET A 168 6.49 1.44 -1.30
C MET A 168 5.19 0.85 -0.77
N THR A 169 4.60 1.49 0.25
CA THR A 169 3.27 1.18 0.80
C THR A 169 2.16 1.21 -0.25
N TRP A 170 2.31 1.91 -1.38
CA TRP A 170 1.33 1.98 -2.47
C TRP A 170 1.00 0.61 -3.07
N TYR A 171 1.91 -0.37 -3.00
CA TYR A 171 1.60 -1.74 -3.41
C TYR A 171 0.48 -2.40 -2.56
N SER A 172 0.18 -1.83 -1.39
CA SER A 172 -0.98 -2.22 -0.58
C SER A 172 -2.32 -1.86 -1.24
N PHE A 173 -2.37 -0.96 -2.23
CA PHE A 173 -3.57 -0.77 -3.04
C PHE A 173 -3.88 -1.98 -3.92
N ILE A 174 -2.88 -2.82 -4.20
CA ILE A 174 -3.01 -3.94 -5.13
C ILE A 174 -3.15 -5.24 -4.36
N PHE A 175 -2.12 -5.63 -3.64
CA PHE A 175 -1.96 -7.00 -3.15
C PHE A 175 -3.12 -7.48 -2.25
N PRO A 176 -3.50 -6.79 -1.16
CA PRO A 176 -4.65 -7.18 -0.34
C PRO A 176 -5.99 -7.15 -1.09
N ASN A 177 -6.14 -6.21 -2.03
CA ASN A 177 -7.38 -6.07 -2.80
C ASN A 177 -7.51 -7.16 -3.86
N THR A 178 -6.41 -7.71 -4.38
CA THR A 178 -6.48 -8.92 -5.23
C THR A 178 -7.10 -10.09 -4.47
N ALA A 179 -6.79 -10.24 -3.17
CA ALA A 179 -7.39 -11.27 -2.32
C ALA A 179 -8.91 -11.05 -2.13
N LEU A 180 -9.35 -9.80 -2.01
CA LEU A 180 -10.78 -9.48 -1.97
C LEU A 180 -11.47 -9.80 -3.30
N THR A 181 -10.84 -9.48 -4.43
CA THR A 181 -11.41 -9.80 -5.75
C THR A 181 -11.49 -11.30 -5.99
N THR A 182 -10.46 -12.08 -5.64
CA THR A 182 -10.49 -13.54 -5.73
C THR A 182 -11.55 -14.13 -4.79
N ALA A 183 -11.70 -13.57 -3.59
CA ALA A 183 -12.74 -13.96 -2.65
C ALA A 183 -14.13 -13.71 -3.23
N THR A 184 -14.38 -12.54 -3.81
CA THR A 184 -15.66 -12.19 -4.45
C THR A 184 -16.02 -13.21 -5.53
N PHE A 185 -15.07 -13.62 -6.38
CA PHE A 185 -15.33 -14.67 -7.36
C PHE A 185 -15.53 -16.06 -6.75
N ALA A 186 -14.80 -16.40 -5.67
CA ALA A 186 -15.01 -17.65 -4.95
C ALA A 186 -16.44 -17.72 -4.37
N ILE A 187 -16.92 -16.64 -3.76
CA ILE A 187 -18.30 -16.53 -3.26
C ILE A 187 -19.32 -16.61 -4.39
N ALA A 188 -19.08 -15.92 -5.50
CA ALA A 188 -19.98 -16.01 -6.64
C ALA A 188 -20.14 -17.45 -7.15
N ARG A 189 -19.04 -18.22 -7.22
CA ARG A 189 -19.08 -19.65 -7.59
C ARG A 189 -19.77 -20.51 -6.54
N ALA A 190 -19.50 -20.25 -5.26
CA ALA A 190 -20.14 -20.96 -4.15
C ALA A 190 -21.66 -20.80 -4.11
N LEU A 191 -22.17 -19.66 -4.60
CA LEU A 191 -23.60 -19.35 -4.71
C LEU A 191 -24.14 -19.62 -6.11
N ASP A 192 -23.71 -20.72 -6.73
CA ASP A 192 -24.17 -21.19 -8.04
C ASP A 192 -23.99 -20.15 -9.18
N GLY A 193 -22.84 -19.49 -9.20
CA GLY A 193 -22.51 -18.53 -10.26
C GLY A 193 -23.32 -17.24 -10.20
N ASN A 194 -23.66 -16.75 -9.01
CA ASN A 194 -24.44 -15.53 -8.78
C ASN A 194 -23.93 -14.33 -9.62
N LYS A 195 -24.66 -13.99 -10.68
CA LYS A 195 -24.25 -12.97 -11.68
C LYS A 195 -23.97 -11.58 -11.08
N PRO A 196 -24.80 -11.02 -10.19
CA PRO A 196 -24.48 -9.75 -9.54
C PRO A 196 -23.11 -9.72 -8.85
N ILE A 197 -22.77 -10.76 -8.08
CA ILE A 197 -21.47 -10.84 -7.39
C ILE A 197 -20.33 -11.00 -8.40
N GLN A 198 -20.53 -11.75 -9.49
CA GLN A 198 -19.55 -11.84 -10.57
C GLN A 198 -19.27 -10.48 -11.21
N TYR A 199 -20.30 -9.68 -11.49
CA TYR A 199 -20.13 -8.34 -12.05
C TYR A 199 -19.33 -7.43 -11.10
N ILE A 200 -19.59 -7.51 -9.79
CA ILE A 200 -18.76 -6.81 -8.78
C ILE A 200 -17.30 -7.26 -8.88
N GLY A 201 -17.04 -8.57 -8.94
CA GLY A 201 -15.70 -9.11 -9.13
C GLY A 201 -15.00 -8.59 -10.39
N CYS A 202 -15.72 -8.50 -11.51
CA CYS A 202 -15.21 -7.94 -12.76
C CYS A 202 -14.85 -6.45 -12.63
N VAL A 203 -15.73 -5.65 -12.04
CA VAL A 203 -15.48 -4.21 -11.79
C VAL A 203 -14.25 -4.04 -10.91
N MET A 204 -14.14 -4.83 -9.83
CA MET A 204 -12.97 -4.81 -8.96
C MET A 204 -11.68 -5.19 -9.70
N THR A 205 -11.75 -6.18 -10.60
CA THR A 205 -10.59 -6.61 -11.41
C THR A 205 -10.09 -5.48 -12.31
N VAL A 206 -11.01 -4.81 -13.03
CA VAL A 206 -10.66 -3.67 -13.90
C VAL A 206 -10.06 -2.53 -13.07
N GLY A 207 -10.67 -2.21 -11.92
CA GLY A 207 -10.14 -1.22 -10.98
C GLY A 207 -8.73 -1.55 -10.48
N LEU A 208 -8.48 -2.82 -10.15
CA LEU A 208 -7.16 -3.29 -9.72
C LEU A 208 -6.10 -3.20 -10.81
N LEU A 209 -6.44 -3.56 -12.05
CA LEU A 209 -5.51 -3.45 -13.18
C LEU A 209 -5.14 -1.99 -13.45
N MET A 210 -6.11 -1.08 -13.45
CA MET A 210 -5.85 0.36 -13.59
C MET A 210 -4.97 0.88 -12.46
N MET A 211 -5.28 0.51 -11.21
CA MET A 211 -4.47 0.91 -10.06
C MET A 211 -3.06 0.32 -10.13
N TRP A 212 -2.89 -0.92 -10.60
CA TRP A 212 -1.59 -1.55 -10.74
C TRP A 212 -0.73 -0.83 -11.77
N LEU A 213 -1.28 -0.53 -12.95
CA LEU A 213 -0.59 0.26 -13.97
C LEU A 213 -0.19 1.64 -13.43
N TYR A 214 -1.07 2.29 -12.68
CA TYR A 214 -0.80 3.58 -12.04
C TYR A 214 0.34 3.50 -11.02
N VAL A 215 0.32 2.50 -10.13
CA VAL A 215 1.38 2.28 -9.12
C VAL A 215 2.72 1.98 -9.80
N VAL A 216 2.73 1.14 -10.84
CA VAL A 216 3.95 0.83 -11.61
C VAL A 216 4.49 2.07 -12.31
N ALA A 217 3.64 2.85 -12.97
CA ALA A 217 4.06 4.10 -13.62
C ALA A 217 4.66 5.09 -12.61
N MET A 218 4.05 5.23 -11.43
CA MET A 218 4.57 6.08 -10.37
C MET A 218 5.86 5.54 -9.75
N ASN A 219 6.02 4.22 -9.65
CA ASN A 219 7.26 3.59 -9.22
C ASN A 219 8.41 3.91 -10.19
N VAL A 220 8.18 3.73 -11.50
CA VAL A 220 9.17 4.09 -12.53
C VAL A 220 9.52 5.58 -12.47
N ARG A 221 8.51 6.46 -12.39
CA ARG A 221 8.73 7.90 -12.21
C ARG A 221 9.58 8.18 -10.98
N ALA A 222 9.27 7.56 -9.85
CA ALA A 222 9.96 7.77 -8.58
C ALA A 222 11.43 7.31 -8.64
N VAL A 223 11.73 6.22 -9.35
CA VAL A 223 13.11 5.79 -9.62
C VAL A 223 13.83 6.81 -10.51
N VAL A 224 13.20 7.27 -11.59
CA VAL A 224 13.79 8.25 -12.53
C VAL A 224 14.13 9.57 -11.83
N ILE A 225 13.24 10.09 -10.98
CA ILE A 225 13.47 11.32 -10.22
C ILE A 225 14.26 11.11 -8.93
N ARG A 226 14.83 9.92 -8.73
CA ARG A 226 15.67 9.56 -7.57
C ARG A 226 14.98 9.78 -6.22
N GLN A 227 13.67 9.57 -6.19
CA GLN A 227 12.88 9.56 -4.96
C GLN A 227 13.06 8.25 -4.17
N ILE A 228 13.34 7.14 -4.87
CA ILE A 228 13.59 5.80 -4.28
C ILE A 228 14.94 5.30 -4.81
N LEU A 229 15.58 4.38 -4.07
CA LEU A 229 16.89 3.81 -4.38
C LEU A 229 17.99 4.89 -4.50
N TRP A 230 17.89 5.93 -3.67
CA TRP A 230 18.85 7.02 -3.59
C TRP A 230 19.23 7.29 -2.13
N PRO A 231 20.52 7.53 -1.81
CA PRO A 231 20.95 7.75 -0.44
C PRO A 231 20.17 8.85 0.28
N GLU A 232 19.86 8.63 1.57
CA GLU A 232 19.12 9.53 2.47
C GLU A 232 17.66 9.86 2.05
N LYS A 233 17.11 9.17 1.04
CA LYS A 233 15.72 9.35 0.60
C LYS A 233 14.81 8.24 1.12
N GLN A 234 13.59 8.63 1.46
CA GLN A 234 12.47 7.71 1.76
C GLN A 234 12.78 6.67 2.85
N GLU A 235 12.78 5.37 2.54
CA GLU A 235 13.03 4.27 3.50
C GLU A 235 14.46 4.30 4.06
N ASP A 236 15.43 4.73 3.26
CA ASP A 236 16.85 4.84 3.65
C ASP A 236 17.14 6.01 4.60
N ARG A 237 16.15 6.89 4.85
CA ARG A 237 16.31 8.08 5.69
C ARG A 237 16.56 7.75 7.17
N THR A 238 16.20 6.54 7.61
CA THR A 238 16.29 6.13 9.01
C THR A 238 17.20 4.93 9.27
N GLU A 239 17.68 4.23 8.24
CA GLU A 239 18.36 2.93 8.41
C GLU A 239 19.88 2.95 8.15
N GLY A 240 20.44 4.06 7.64
CA GLY A 240 21.87 4.13 7.27
C GLY A 240 22.82 4.80 8.28
N GLY A 241 22.42 5.01 9.54
CA GLY A 241 23.27 5.70 10.53
C GLY A 241 23.53 7.19 10.22
N TRP A 242 22.81 7.76 9.27
CA TRP A 242 22.89 9.16 8.86
C TRP A 242 22.41 10.07 9.99
N LYS A 243 23.23 11.04 10.40
CA LYS A 243 22.81 12.08 11.35
C LYS A 243 21.70 12.89 10.67
N GLN A 244 20.49 12.79 11.20
CA GLN A 244 19.38 13.62 10.77
C GLN A 244 19.75 15.07 11.06
N GLN A 245 20.14 15.84 10.03
CA GLN A 245 20.40 17.26 10.17
C GLN A 245 19.19 17.88 10.86
N SER A 246 19.43 18.57 11.98
CA SER A 246 18.34 19.11 12.79
C SER A 246 17.48 20.02 11.90
N ALA A 247 16.18 20.08 12.16
CA ALA A 247 15.29 20.97 11.42
C ALA A 247 15.78 22.45 11.47
N ASP A 248 16.59 22.78 12.48
CA ASP A 248 17.26 24.07 12.65
C ASP A 248 18.48 24.24 11.74
N GLU A 249 19.28 23.20 11.48
CA GLU A 249 20.36 23.22 10.47
C GLU A 249 19.81 23.35 9.05
N GLN A 250 18.70 22.66 8.75
CA GLN A 250 18.05 22.74 7.44
C GLN A 250 17.42 24.12 7.20
N LYS A 251 16.80 24.71 8.25
CA LYS A 251 16.35 26.11 8.23
C LYS A 251 17.51 27.10 8.14
N ARG A 252 18.64 26.86 8.81
CA ARG A 252 19.86 27.68 8.70
C ARG A 252 20.40 27.67 7.28
N ARG A 253 20.54 26.49 6.65
CA ARG A 253 20.98 26.37 5.25
C ARG A 253 20.01 27.03 4.27
N GLN A 254 18.70 26.90 4.47
CA GLN A 254 17.72 27.61 3.64
C GLN A 254 17.79 29.13 3.82
N ARG A 255 18.06 29.61 5.04
CA ARG A 255 18.32 31.05 5.29
C ARG A 255 19.63 31.49 4.64
N GLU A 256 20.71 30.74 4.76
CA GLU A 256 22.01 31.05 4.14
C GLU A 256 21.94 31.07 2.60
N VAL A 257 21.16 30.17 2.00
CA VAL A 257 20.92 30.16 0.54
C VAL A 257 20.02 31.33 0.10
N GLY A 258 19.02 31.70 0.90
CA GLY A 258 18.19 32.88 0.66
C GLY A 258 18.95 34.20 0.78
N ASP A 259 19.77 34.32 1.82
CA ASP A 259 20.56 35.52 2.15
C ASP A 259 21.77 35.68 1.20
N GLY A 260 22.36 34.56 0.77
CA GLY A 260 23.37 34.53 -0.30
C GLY A 260 22.81 34.98 -1.67
N GLY A 261 21.56 34.62 -1.97
CA GLY A 261 20.86 35.05 -3.18
C GLY A 261 20.56 36.56 -3.18
N GLU A 262 20.15 37.12 -2.05
CA GLU A 262 19.95 38.57 -1.90
C GLU A 262 21.26 39.36 -1.90
N SER A 263 22.33 38.82 -1.29
CA SER A 263 23.68 39.42 -1.29
C SER A 263 24.31 39.48 -2.68
N VAL A 264 24.14 38.43 -3.49
CA VAL A 264 24.64 38.38 -4.88
C VAL A 264 23.78 39.26 -5.79
N ARG A 265 22.46 39.25 -5.61
CA ARG A 265 21.53 40.12 -6.38
C ARG A 265 21.72 41.60 -6.03
N GLY A 266 22.00 41.92 -4.77
CA GLY A 266 22.35 43.28 -4.30
C GLY A 266 23.70 43.78 -4.82
N ARG A 267 24.73 42.91 -4.85
CA ARG A 267 26.04 43.23 -5.44
C ARG A 267 25.98 43.40 -6.97
N THR A 268 25.21 42.58 -7.67
CA THR A 268 25.01 42.74 -9.12
C THR A 268 24.19 43.99 -9.45
N TRP A 269 23.20 44.36 -8.63
CA TRP A 269 22.46 45.62 -8.76
C TRP A 269 23.30 46.87 -8.43
N SER A 270 24.20 46.80 -7.44
CA SER A 270 25.08 47.92 -7.10
C SER A 270 26.16 48.13 -8.16
N LEU A 271 26.76 47.05 -8.68
CA LEU A 271 27.73 47.09 -9.76
C LEU A 271 27.13 47.67 -11.06
N SER A 272 25.92 47.25 -11.44
CA SER A 272 25.24 47.76 -12.64
C SER A 272 24.82 49.23 -12.50
N ARG A 273 24.39 49.69 -11.31
CA ARG A 273 24.15 51.12 -11.06
C ARG A 273 25.43 51.96 -11.11
N THR A 274 26.54 51.43 -10.63
CA THR A 274 27.84 52.12 -10.64
C THR A 274 28.39 52.24 -12.06
N PHE A 275 28.20 51.19 -12.89
CA PHE A 275 28.58 51.20 -14.30
C PHE A 275 27.73 52.20 -15.11
N SER A 276 26.40 52.20 -14.91
CA SER A 276 25.49 53.14 -15.61
C SER A 276 25.71 54.60 -15.22
N ARG A 277 26.17 54.88 -13.99
CA ARG A 277 26.55 56.24 -13.56
C ARG A 277 27.87 56.70 -14.20
N ARG A 278 28.85 55.79 -14.37
CA ARG A 278 30.12 56.10 -15.06
C ARG A 278 29.94 56.33 -16.55
N GLU A 279 29.10 55.54 -17.23
CA GLU A 279 28.74 55.77 -18.64
C GLU A 279 28.02 57.11 -18.85
N ARG A 280 27.04 57.45 -18.00
CA ARG A 280 26.34 58.74 -18.11
C ARG A 280 27.23 59.95 -17.82
N ALA A 281 28.18 59.83 -16.88
CA ALA A 281 29.16 60.87 -16.63
C ALA A 281 30.14 61.04 -17.82
N GLY A 282 30.63 59.93 -18.39
CA GLY A 282 31.49 59.95 -19.57
C GLY A 282 30.82 60.57 -20.80
N ILE A 283 29.56 60.23 -21.08
CA ILE A 283 28.79 60.78 -22.20
C ILE A 283 28.51 62.28 -22.01
N SER A 284 28.30 62.74 -20.78
CA SER A 284 28.10 64.18 -20.50
C SER A 284 29.36 65.02 -20.69
N VAL A 285 30.54 64.47 -20.42
CA VAL A 285 31.84 65.15 -20.60
C VAL A 285 32.21 65.23 -22.08
N VAL A 286 31.97 64.15 -22.85
CA VAL A 286 32.20 64.15 -24.31
C VAL A 286 31.26 65.11 -25.03
N ARG A 287 29.97 65.17 -24.66
CA ARG A 287 29.03 66.15 -25.25
C ARG A 287 29.33 67.60 -24.90
N ARG A 288 29.92 67.88 -23.72
CA ARG A 288 30.37 69.24 -23.37
C ARG A 288 31.61 69.66 -24.18
N ALA A 289 32.55 68.74 -24.39
CA ALA A 289 33.74 68.99 -25.19
C ALA A 289 33.45 69.14 -26.71
N GLU A 290 32.42 68.46 -27.23
CA GLU A 290 31.93 68.67 -28.61
C GLU A 290 31.16 70.00 -28.76
N ALA A 291 30.36 70.39 -27.77
CA ALA A 291 29.62 71.65 -27.81
C ALA A 291 30.55 72.89 -27.76
N GLU A 292 31.67 72.81 -27.03
CA GLU A 292 32.66 73.89 -26.96
C GLU A 292 33.51 74.03 -28.24
N ARG A 293 33.67 72.96 -29.05
CA ARG A 293 34.35 73.03 -30.37
C ARG A 293 33.50 73.63 -31.49
N ILE A 294 32.18 73.64 -31.35
CA ILE A 294 31.25 74.16 -32.37
C ILE A 294 31.05 75.69 -32.23
N VAL A 295 31.44 76.28 -31.10
CA VAL A 295 31.31 77.72 -30.85
C VAL A 295 32.59 78.51 -31.18
N SER A 296 33.71 77.84 -31.48
CA SER A 296 35.01 78.48 -31.75
C SER A 296 35.48 78.39 -33.22
N ASN A 297 34.56 78.27 -34.18
CA ASN A 297 34.87 78.33 -35.61
C ASN A 297 33.84 79.17 -36.37
#